data_AF-A0A1G3BKS2-F1
#
_entry.id   AF-A0A1G3BKS2-F1
#
_cell.length_a   1.000
_cell.length_b   1.000
_cell.length_c   1.000
_cell.angle_alpha   90.00
_cell.angle_beta   90.00
_cell.angle_gamma   90.00
#
_symmetry.space_group_name_H-M   'P 1'
#
loop_
_entity.id
_entity.type
_entity.pdbx_description
1 polymer ?
#
loop_
_entity_poly.entity_id
_entity_poly.type
_entity_poly.pdbx_seq_one_letter_code
_entity_poly.pdbx_strand_id
1 'polypeptide(L)'
;MKLQYTGVIEYINENFVPLRLNWQASKDILNRYRILWAPTVLVLDSNGIEYYSFNGFLPPDKFIPQLEFGLGKLALKMQGLKKVELRGETQLQPS
;
A
#
# COMPACT_ATOMS: atom_id res chain seq x y z
N MET A 1 -13.98 -3.67 -23.73
CA MET A 1 -13.06 -2.71 -23.07
C MET A 1 -13.59 -2.16 -21.74
N LYS A 2 -14.89 -1.80 -21.60
CA LYS A 2 -15.46 -1.25 -20.35
C LYS A 2 -15.36 -2.16 -19.11
N LEU A 3 -15.53 -3.48 -19.29
CA LEU A 3 -15.57 -4.47 -18.20
C LEU A 3 -14.27 -4.53 -17.37
N GLN A 4 -13.12 -4.34 -18.01
CA GLN A 4 -11.82 -4.43 -17.35
C GLN A 4 -11.60 -3.27 -16.35
N TYR A 5 -12.15 -2.09 -16.63
CA TYR A 5 -12.07 -0.95 -15.70
C TYR A 5 -12.98 -1.13 -14.49
N THR A 6 -14.16 -1.74 -14.67
CA THR A 6 -15.06 -2.07 -13.56
C THR A 6 -14.39 -3.03 -12.59
N GLY A 7 -13.70 -4.06 -13.08
CA GLY A 7 -12.96 -5.01 -12.22
C GLY A 7 -11.85 -4.35 -11.39
N VAL A 8 -11.17 -3.34 -11.92
CA VAL A 8 -10.16 -2.58 -11.14
C VAL A 8 -10.81 -1.80 -10.00
N ILE A 9 -11.96 -1.17 -10.26
CA ILE A 9 -12.67 -0.37 -9.24
C ILE A 9 -13.19 -1.29 -8.12
N GLU A 10 -13.81 -2.41 -8.48
CA GLU A 10 -14.29 -3.41 -7.52
C GLU A 10 -13.14 -3.92 -6.66
N TYR A 11 -12.04 -4.35 -7.29
CA TYR A 11 -10.86 -4.84 -6.58
C TYR A 11 -10.29 -3.80 -5.59
N ILE A 12 -10.19 -2.53 -5.99
CA ILE A 12 -9.69 -1.47 -5.11
C ILE A 12 -10.62 -1.27 -3.91
N ASN A 13 -11.94 -1.21 -4.14
CA ASN A 13 -12.91 -0.97 -3.08
C ASN A 13 -13.01 -2.14 -2.09
N GLU A 14 -12.76 -3.36 -2.53
CA GLU A 14 -12.78 -4.56 -1.68
C GLU A 14 -11.52 -4.71 -0.83
N ASN A 15 -10.36 -4.29 -1.33
CA ASN A 15 -9.06 -4.60 -0.72
C ASN A 15 -8.36 -3.38 -0.09
N PHE A 16 -8.79 -2.16 -0.40
CA PHE A 16 -8.12 -0.92 0.02
C PHE A 16 -9.11 0.12 0.52
N VAL A 17 -8.58 1.09 1.28
CA VAL A 17 -9.23 2.38 1.50
C VAL A 17 -8.62 3.38 0.50
N PRO A 18 -9.27 3.65 -0.65
CA PRO A 18 -8.67 4.48 -1.68
C PRO A 18 -8.64 5.94 -1.26
N LEU A 19 -7.46 6.57 -1.34
CA LEU A 19 -7.28 7.99 -1.10
C LEU A 19 -6.76 8.67 -2.36
N ARG A 20 -7.45 9.73 -2.79
CA ARG A 20 -6.99 10.61 -3.88
C ARG A 20 -6.44 11.88 -3.28
N LEU A 21 -5.18 12.16 -3.59
CA LEU A 21 -4.48 13.33 -3.09
C LEU A 21 -4.47 14.46 -4.14
N ASN A 22 -4.76 15.68 -3.71
CA ASN A 22 -4.50 16.87 -4.52
C ASN A 22 -3.06 17.35 -4.27
N TRP A 23 -2.17 17.06 -5.21
CA TRP A 23 -0.74 17.36 -5.10
C TRP A 23 -0.43 18.85 -4.89
N GLN A 24 -1.27 19.76 -5.41
CA GLN A 24 -1.06 21.21 -5.27
C GLN A 24 -1.24 21.67 -3.81
N ALA A 25 -2.09 20.97 -3.05
CA ALA A 25 -2.45 21.32 -1.68
C ALA A 25 -1.70 20.49 -0.62
N SER A 26 -0.85 19.53 -1.01
CA SER A 26 -0.31 18.50 -0.11
C SER A 26 1.22 18.33 -0.23
N LYS A 27 1.95 19.45 -0.19
CA LYS A 27 3.43 19.46 -0.33
C LYS A 27 4.16 18.63 0.72
N ASP A 28 3.65 18.62 1.94
CA ASP A 28 4.12 17.80 3.05
C ASP A 28 4.04 16.30 2.75
N ILE A 29 2.93 15.85 2.15
CA ILE A 29 2.75 14.46 1.75
C ILE A 29 3.66 14.10 0.57
N LEU A 30 3.81 14.98 -0.42
CA LEU A 30 4.76 14.79 -1.53
C LEU A 30 6.19 14.60 -1.01
N ASN A 31 6.61 15.43 -0.04
CA ASN A 31 7.93 15.32 0.58
C ASN A 31 8.07 14.04 1.41
N ARG A 32 7.07 13.68 2.22
CA ARG A 32 7.08 12.49 3.08
C ARG A 32 7.32 11.21 2.28
N TYR A 33 6.64 11.08 1.14
CA TYR A 33 6.74 9.91 0.26
C TYR A 33 7.69 10.12 -0.93
N ARG A 34 8.45 11.22 -0.95
CA ARG A 34 9.42 11.55 -1.99
C ARG A 34 8.84 11.44 -3.41
N ILE A 35 7.59 11.89 -3.59
CA ILE A 35 6.89 11.84 -4.87
C ILE A 35 7.47 12.92 -5.78
N LEU A 36 8.07 12.50 -6.89
CA LEU A 36 8.74 13.39 -7.85
C LEU A 36 7.88 13.76 -9.07
N TRP A 37 6.94 12.89 -9.47
CA TRP A 37 6.10 13.10 -10.66
C TRP A 37 4.76 12.38 -10.51
N ALA A 38 3.74 12.80 -11.27
CA ALA A 38 2.39 12.25 -11.20
C ALA A 38 1.98 11.54 -12.52
N PRO A 39 1.10 10.52 -12.49
CA PRO A 39 0.48 9.92 -11.30
C PRO A 39 1.41 8.93 -10.58
N THR A 40 1.35 8.92 -9.24
CA THR A 40 2.00 7.91 -8.39
C THR A 40 0.93 7.23 -7.54
N VAL A 41 1.01 5.91 -7.43
CA VAL A 41 0.17 5.10 -6.56
C VAL A 41 1.05 4.55 -5.44
N LEU A 42 0.58 4.68 -4.20
CA LEU A 42 1.24 4.18 -3.00
C LEU A 42 0.38 3.10 -2.35
N VAL A 43 1.02 2.06 -1.83
CA VAL A 43 0.42 1.08 -0.92
C VAL A 43 1.01 1.31 0.46
N LEU A 44 0.14 1.72 1.39
CA LEU A 44 0.49 2.10 2.75
C LEU A 44 -0.17 1.16 3.76
N ASP A 45 0.43 0.98 4.93
CA ASP A 45 -0.30 0.43 6.09
C ASP A 45 -1.16 1.49 6.80
N SER A 46 -1.87 1.07 7.85
CA SER A 46 -2.71 1.94 8.67
C SER A 46 -1.95 3.04 9.42
N ASN A 47 -0.62 2.94 9.56
CA ASN A 47 0.23 3.95 10.17
C ASN A 47 0.82 4.91 9.12
N GLY A 48 0.49 4.72 7.84
CA GLY A 48 1.01 5.49 6.73
C GLY A 48 2.45 5.15 6.36
N ILE A 49 2.95 3.96 6.74
CA ILE A 49 4.24 3.45 6.26
C ILE A 49 4.06 2.92 4.83
N GLU A 50 4.94 3.34 3.92
CA GLU A 50 4.94 2.88 2.53
C GLU A 50 5.59 1.51 2.41
N TYR A 51 4.90 0.60 1.71
CA TYR A 51 5.39 -0.74 1.39
C TYR A 51 5.67 -0.93 -0.09
N TYR A 52 4.95 -0.19 -0.93
CA TYR A 52 5.14 -0.24 -2.36
C TYR A 52 4.65 1.04 -3.03
N SER A 53 5.31 1.40 -4.12
CA SER A 53 4.87 2.46 -5.00
C SER A 53 5.22 2.13 -6.44
N PHE A 54 4.41 2.66 -7.33
CA PHE A 54 4.66 2.62 -8.76
C PHE A 54 4.14 3.91 -9.38
N ASN A 55 4.75 4.28 -10.51
CA ASN A 55 4.47 5.53 -11.18
C ASN A 55 3.92 5.31 -12.58
N GLY A 56 3.12 6.26 -13.05
CA GLY A 56 2.57 6.28 -14.39
C GLY A 56 1.22 5.60 -14.51
N PHE A 57 0.65 5.72 -15.71
CA PHE A 57 -0.59 5.06 -16.06
C PHE A 57 -0.32 3.62 -16.46
N LEU A 58 -1.10 2.67 -15.92
CA LEU A 58 -1.07 1.28 -16.31
C LEU A 58 -2.45 0.84 -16.82
N PRO A 59 -2.51 -0.01 -17.86
CA PRO A 59 -3.77 -0.59 -18.27
C PRO A 59 -4.30 -1.56 -17.20
N PRO A 60 -5.63 -1.83 -17.17
CA PRO A 60 -6.26 -2.64 -16.12
C PRO A 60 -5.61 -4.01 -15.84
N ASP A 61 -5.20 -4.71 -16.89
CA ASP A 61 -4.55 -6.04 -16.82
C ASP A 61 -3.17 -6.00 -16.16
N LYS A 62 -2.57 -4.81 -16.05
CA LYS A 62 -1.30 -4.58 -15.36
C LYS A 62 -1.47 -3.86 -14.02
N PHE A 63 -2.61 -3.22 -13.78
CA PHE A 63 -2.83 -2.45 -12.56
C PHE A 63 -3.04 -3.34 -11.33
N ILE A 64 -3.93 -4.34 -11.42
CA ILE A 64 -4.24 -5.25 -10.31
C ILE A 64 -3.00 -6.01 -9.82
N PRO A 65 -2.15 -6.60 -10.70
CA PRO A 65 -0.93 -7.28 -10.25
C PRO A 65 0.03 -6.40 -9.45
N GLN A 66 0.08 -5.09 -9.74
CA GLN A 66 0.92 -4.15 -8.97
C GLN A 66 0.36 -3.91 -7.56
N LEU A 67 -0.97 -3.83 -7.43
CA LEU A 67 -1.63 -3.72 -6.13
C LEU A 67 -1.44 -5.00 -5.29
N GLU A 68 -1.61 -6.17 -5.90
CA GLU A 68 -1.37 -7.47 -5.26
C GLU A 68 0.07 -7.60 -4.76
N PHE A 69 1.05 -7.16 -5.57
CA PHE A 69 2.44 -7.16 -5.16
C PHE A 69 2.69 -6.26 -3.95
N GLY A 70 2.05 -5.09 -3.90
CA GLY A 70 2.09 -4.21 -2.73
C GLY A 70 1.47 -4.84 -1.48
N LEU A 71 0.30 -5.46 -1.59
CA LEU A 71 -0.33 -6.19 -0.49
C LEU A 71 0.52 -7.37 -0.02
N GLY A 72 1.16 -8.10 -0.93
CA GLY A 72 2.08 -9.18 -0.60
C GLY A 72 3.28 -8.69 0.23
N LYS A 73 3.88 -7.56 -0.13
CA LYS A 73 4.96 -6.93 0.66
C LYS A 73 4.49 -6.51 2.04
N LEU A 74 3.32 -5.88 2.12
CA LEU A 74 2.70 -5.49 3.38
C LEU A 74 2.46 -6.71 4.28
N ALA A 75 1.80 -7.75 3.76
CA ALA A 75 1.49 -8.97 4.48
C ALA A 75 2.75 -9.66 5.00
N LEU A 76 3.80 -9.76 4.18
CA LEU A 76 5.08 -10.34 4.58
C LEU A 76 5.72 -9.59 5.75
N LYS A 77 5.69 -8.24 5.73
CA LYS A 77 6.19 -7.46 6.87
C LYS A 77 5.35 -7.71 8.12
N MET A 78 4.02 -7.69 8.00
CA MET A 78 3.12 -7.86 9.15
C MET A 78 3.26 -9.25 9.79
N GLN A 79 3.48 -10.30 8.99
CA GLN A 79 3.80 -11.64 9.52
C GLN A 79 5.10 -11.64 10.32
N GLY A 80 6.12 -10.91 9.84
CA GLY A 80 7.36 -10.69 10.58
C GLY A 80 7.13 -9.98 11.91
N LEU A 81 6.29 -8.93 11.94
CA LEU A 81 5.96 -8.18 13.16
C LEU A 81 5.23 -9.04 14.19
N LYS A 82 4.19 -9.79 13.79
CA LYS A 82 3.49 -10.73 14.68
C LYS A 82 4.44 -11.76 15.30
N LYS A 83 5.41 -12.26 14.52
CA LYS A 83 6.42 -13.21 15.02
C LYS A 83 7.36 -12.59 16.07
N VAL A 84 7.67 -11.29 15.97
CA VAL A 84 8.51 -10.58 16.95
C VAL A 84 7.74 -10.33 18.24
N GLU A 85 6.48 -9.91 18.15
CA GLU A 85 5.60 -9.67 19.30
C GLU A 85 5.43 -10.94 20.15
N LEU A 86 5.14 -12.08 19.51
CA LEU A 86 5.08 -13.40 20.18
C LEU A 86 6.38 -13.80 20.88
N ARG A 87 7.54 -13.40 20.34
CA ARG A 87 8.85 -13.68 20.95
C ARG A 87 9.15 -12.76 22.13
N GLY A 88 8.70 -11.51 22.08
CA GLY A 88 8.84 -10.54 23.17
C GLY A 88 8.07 -10.95 24.42
N GLU A 89 6.88 -11.55 24.25
CA GLU A 89 6.04 -12.04 25.36
C GLU A 89 6.60 -13.31 26.02
N THR A 90 7.41 -14.09 25.31
CA THR A 90 8.00 -15.34 25.86
C THR A 90 9.21 -15.09 26.77
N GLN A 91 9.78 -13.87 26.77
CA GLN A 91 11.00 -13.54 27.54
C GLN A 91 10.75 -12.73 28.82
N LEU A 92 9.49 -12.45 29.18
CA LEU A 92 9.13 -11.80 30.44
C LEU A 92 8.42 -12.79 31.38
N GLN A 93 9.11 -13.86 31.77
CA GLN A 93 8.80 -14.53 33.04
C GLN A 93 9.96 -14.23 34.00
N PRO A 94 9.75 -13.39 35.03
CA PRO A 94 10.79 -13.14 36.02
C PRO A 94 10.99 -14.41 36.85
N SER A 95 12.26 -14.79 37.00
CA SER A 95 12.76 -15.80 37.93
C SER A 95 12.63 -15.36 39.38
#